data_AF-A0A951I1H5-F1
#
_entry.id   AF-A0A951I1H5-F1
#
_cell.length_a   1.000
_cell.length_b   1.000
_cell.length_c   1.000
_cell.angle_alpha   90.00
_cell.angle_beta   90.00
_cell.angle_gamma   90.00
#
_symmetry.space_group_name_H-M   'P 1'
#
loop_
_entity.id
_entity.type
_entity.pdbx_description
1 polymer ?
#
loop_
_entity_poly.entity_id
_entity_poly.type
_entity_poly.pdbx_seq_one_letter_code
_entity_poly.pdbx_strand_id
1 'polypeptide(L)' 'MGKVALILGIIGIVLGGGVFLVSVLLPPLTNGRTSWEEAMFGIIPGVLLLFFSLIVAVIGLVLTLKKRKKVQQPV' A
#
# COMPACT_ATOMS: atom_id res chain seq x y z
N MET A 1 -6.27 -10.15 14.92
CA MET A 1 -5.35 -10.50 13.82
C MET A 1 -5.85 -10.06 12.44
N GLY A 2 -6.90 -10.67 11.85
CA GLY A 2 -7.35 -10.30 10.48
C GLY A 2 -7.65 -8.81 10.25
N LYS A 3 -8.40 -8.16 11.17
CA LYS A 3 -8.66 -6.71 11.12
C LYS A 3 -7.37 -5.87 11.25
N VAL A 4 -6.42 -6.30 12.09
CA VAL A 4 -5.15 -5.59 12.31
C VAL A 4 -4.29 -5.65 11.05
N ALA A 5 -4.17 -6.82 10.44
CA ALA A 5 -3.46 -6.97 9.16
C ALA A 5 -4.10 -6.13 8.05
N LEU A 6 -5.43 -6.05 8.00
CA LEU A 6 -6.14 -5.21 7.04
C LEU A 6 -5.86 -3.72 7.26
N ILE A 7 -5.89 -3.24 8.50
CA ILE A 7 -5.58 -1.84 8.85
C ILE A 7 -4.14 -1.50 8.48
N LEU A 8 -3.17 -2.35 8.87
CA LEU A 8 -1.76 -2.16 8.52
C LEU A 8 -1.53 -2.16 7.01
N GLY A 9 -2.20 -3.05 6.28
CA GLY A 9 -2.15 -3.08 4.82
C GLY A 9 -2.68 -1.79 4.19
N ILE A 10 -3.82 -1.26 4.68
CA ILE A 10 -4.37 0.02 4.19
C ILE A 10 -3.42 1.19 4.48
N ILE A 11 -2.87 1.27 5.70
CA ILE A 11 -1.90 2.32 6.06
C ILE A 11 -0.69 2.25 5.14
N GLY A 12 -0.15 1.05 4.92
CA GLY A 12 0.97 0.84 4.02
C GLY A 12 0.65 1.21 2.56
N ILE A 13 -0.58 0.96 2.09
CA ILE A 13 -1.03 1.39 0.76
C ILE A 13 -1.06 2.92 0.67
N VAL A 14 -1.61 3.60 1.68
CA VAL A 14 -1.68 5.07 1.70
C VAL A 14 -0.28 5.68 1.74
N LEU A 15 0.61 5.14 2.57
CA LEU A 15 1.99 5.62 2.67
C LEU A 15 2.78 5.35 1.39
N GLY A 16 2.76 4.12 0.88
CA GLY A 16 3.47 3.77 -0.36
C GLY A 16 2.91 4.53 -1.57
N GLY A 17 1.59 4.71 -1.62
CA GLY A 17 0.90 5.47 -2.65
C GLY A 17 1.27 6.95 -2.61
N GLY A 18 1.31 7.54 -1.41
CA GLY A 18 1.75 8.92 -1.21
C GLY A 18 3.20 9.12 -1.67
N VAL A 19 4.12 8.27 -1.22
CA VAL A 19 5.54 8.35 -1.61
C VAL A 19 5.69 8.21 -3.12
N PHE A 20 5.09 7.17 -3.71
CA PHE A 20 5.14 6.95 -5.15
C PHE A 20 4.57 8.13 -5.95
N LEU A 21 3.37 8.59 -5.61
CA LEU A 21 2.72 9.69 -6.32
C LEU A 21 3.53 10.98 -6.22
N VAL A 22 4.00 11.34 -5.03
CA VAL A 22 4.83 12.53 -4.84
C VAL A 22 6.10 12.40 -5.68
N SER A 23 6.79 11.27 -5.64
CA SER A 23 8.04 11.08 -6.38
C SER A 23 7.86 11.09 -7.90
N VAL A 24 6.78 10.51 -8.45
CA VAL A 24 6.48 10.58 -9.89
C VAL A 24 6.13 12.01 -10.31
N LEU A 25 5.46 12.76 -9.45
CA LEU A 25 5.02 14.13 -9.75
C LEU A 25 6.13 15.17 -9.55
N LEU A 26 7.19 14.87 -8.81
CA LEU A 26 8.29 15.82 -8.57
C LEU A 26 8.95 16.33 -9.87
N PRO A 27 9.42 15.48 -10.81
CA PRO A 27 10.06 15.98 -12.04
C PRO A 27 9.17 16.93 -12.88
N PRO A 28 7.90 16.61 -13.18
CA PRO A 28 7.05 17.51 -13.95
C PRO A 28 6.62 18.76 -13.16
N LEU A 29 6.33 18.64 -11.86
CA LEU A 29 5.88 19.79 -11.05
C LEU A 29 7.01 20.77 -10.70
N THR A 30 8.26 20.32 -10.73
CA THR A 30 9.43 21.16 -10.45
C THR A 30 10.11 21.69 -11.70
N ASN A 31 9.50 21.53 -12.89
CA ASN A 31 10.08 21.93 -14.18
C ASN A 31 11.49 21.35 -14.41
N GLY A 32 11.72 20.09 -14.01
CA GLY A 32 12.99 19.41 -14.19
C GLY A 32 14.09 19.79 -13.18
N ARG A 33 13.78 20.52 -12.09
CA ARG A 33 14.75 20.72 -10.99
C ARG A 33 15.06 19.43 -10.25
N THR A 34 14.09 18.52 -10.18
CA THR A 34 14.31 17.14 -9.76
C THR A 34 14.45 16.27 -11.00
N SER A 35 15.57 15.55 -11.11
CA SER A 35 15.83 14.62 -12.21
C SER A 35 14.97 13.36 -12.08
N TRP A 36 14.78 12.64 -13.20
CA TRP A 36 14.10 11.34 -13.17
C TRP A 36 14.92 10.31 -12.38
N GLU A 37 16.26 10.32 -12.48
CA GLU A 37 17.12 9.47 -11.64
C GLU A 37 16.94 9.74 -10.15
N GLU A 38 16.82 11.02 -9.72
CA GLU A 38 16.55 11.34 -8.32
C GLU A 38 15.17 10.89 -7.87
N ALA A 39 14.15 11.13 -8.71
CA ALA A 39 12.78 10.68 -8.43
C ALA A 39 12.68 9.15 -8.30
N MET A 40 13.50 8.39 -9.03
CA MET A 40 13.54 6.92 -8.94
C MET A 40 13.83 6.43 -7.52
N PHE A 41 14.60 7.17 -6.72
CA PHE A 41 14.87 6.82 -5.32
C PHE A 41 13.62 6.85 -4.43
N GLY A 42 12.58 7.59 -4.80
CA GLY A 42 11.29 7.54 -4.11
C GLY A 42 10.28 6.61 -4.80
N ILE A 43 10.31 6.55 -6.14
CA ILE A 43 9.42 5.69 -6.94
C ILE A 43 9.62 4.22 -6.60
N ILE A 44 10.85 3.73 -6.67
CA ILE A 44 11.17 2.31 -6.48
C ILE A 44 10.74 1.81 -5.09
N PRO A 45 11.17 2.43 -3.97
CA PRO A 45 10.72 1.99 -2.65
C PRO A 45 9.21 2.22 -2.43
N GLY A 46 8.63 3.27 -3.03
CA GLY A 46 7.19 3.50 -2.99
C GLY A 46 6.39 2.35 -3.62
N VAL A 47 6.79 1.89 -4.81
CA VAL A 47 6.18 0.74 -5.49
C VAL A 47 6.37 -0.54 -4.69
N LEU A 48 7.56 -0.79 -4.15
CA LEU A 48 7.82 -1.97 -3.31
C LEU A 48 6.92 -1.97 -2.07
N LEU A 49 6.84 -0.84 -1.37
CA LEU A 49 5.99 -0.70 -0.19
C LEU A 49 4.52 -0.90 -0.54
N LEU A 50 4.04 -0.34 -1.64
CA LEU A 50 2.69 -0.57 -2.16
C LEU A 50 2.43 -2.05 -2.41
N PHE A 51 3.34 -2.74 -3.09
CA PHE A 51 3.20 -4.15 -3.43
C PHE A 51 3.07 -5.02 -2.17
N PHE A 52 3.98 -4.87 -1.21
CA PHE A 52 3.90 -5.60 0.06
C PHE A 52 2.65 -5.26 0.86
N SER A 53 2.27 -3.98 0.90
CA SER A 53 1.08 -3.53 1.63
C SER A 53 -0.21 -4.08 1.03
N LEU A 54 -0.27 -4.18 -0.30
CA LEU A 54 -1.38 -4.81 -1.01
C LEU A 54 -1.53 -6.29 -0.62
N ILE A 55 -0.42 -7.04 -0.59
CA ILE A 55 -0.42 -8.45 -0.18
C ILE A 55 -0.95 -8.59 1.26
N VAL A 56 -0.45 -7.76 2.18
CA VAL A 56 -0.89 -7.78 3.58
C VAL A 56 -2.37 -7.42 3.71
N ALA A 57 -2.85 -6.43 2.95
CA ALA A 57 -4.26 -6.04 2.93
C ALA A 57 -5.15 -7.19 2.43
N VAL A 58 -4.76 -7.86 1.34
CA VAL A 58 -5.48 -9.02 0.78
C VAL A 58 -5.54 -10.17 1.78
N ILE A 59 -4.41 -10.51 2.42
CA ILE A 59 -4.37 -11.55 3.47
C ILE A 59 -5.30 -11.16 4.64
N GLY A 60 -5.22 -9.91 5.11
CA GLY A 60 -6.08 -9.38 6.16
C GLY A 60 -7.57 -9.48 5.81
N LEU A 61 -7.92 -9.17 4.56
CA LEU A 61 -9.28 -9.27 4.03
C LEU A 61 -9.77 -10.71 3.98
N VAL A 62 -9.00 -11.63 3.39
CA VAL A 62 -9.35 -13.05 3.31
C VAL A 62 -9.56 -13.65 4.71
N LEU A 63 -8.66 -13.37 5.66
CA LEU A 63 -8.80 -13.84 7.04
C LEU A 63 -10.04 -13.26 7.74
N THR A 64 -10.35 -11.99 7.49
CA THR A 64 -11.52 -11.33 8.07
C THR A 64 -12.82 -11.88 7.50
N LEU A 65 -12.89 -12.12 6.19
CA LEU A 65 -14.04 -12.71 5.52
C LEU A 65 -14.27 -14.17 5.92
N LYS A 66 -13.21 -14.99 6.00
CA LYS A 66 -13.31 -16.38 6.48
C LYS A 66 -13.85 -16.45 7.92
N LYS A 67 -13.43 -15.55 8.81
CA LYS A 67 -13.96 -15.49 10.18
C LYS A 67 -15.44 -15.09 10.23
N ARG A 68 -15.88 -14.14 9.39
CA ARG A 68 -17.30 -13.75 9.33
C ARG A 68 -18.20 -14.91 8.92
N LYS A 69 -17.79 -15.72 7.94
CA LYS A 69 -18.54 -16.92 7.53
C LYS A 69 -18.69 -17.97 8.63
N LYS A 70 -17.65 -18.18 9.45
CA LYS A 70 -17.68 -19.16 10.56
C LYS A 70 -18.60 -18.74 11.71
N VAL A 71 -18.69 -17.44 12.02
CA VAL A 71 -19.54 -16.92 13.11
C VAL A 71 -21.03 -16.92 12.73
N GLN A 72 -21.35 -16.84 11.43
CA GLN A 72 -22.72 -16.90 10.91
C GLN A 72 -23.26 -18.32 10.70
N GLN A 73 -22.44 -19.35 10.92
CA GLN A 73 -22.88 -20.75 11.01
C GLN A 73 -22.73 -21.27 12.45
N PRO A 74 -23.56 -20.81 13.41
CA PRO A 74 -23.79 -21.58 14.62
C PRO A 74 -24.68 -22.77 14.26
N VAL A 75 -24.14 -23.99 14.36
CA VAL A 75 -24.94 -25.22 14.51
C VAL A 75 -24.92 -25.56 15.99
#